data_AF-A0A437CFS4-F1
#
_entry.id   AF-A0A437CFS4-F1
#
_cell.length_a   1.000
_cell.length_b   1.000
_cell.length_c   1.000
_cell.angle_alpha   90.00
_cell.angle_beta   90.00
_cell.angle_gamma   90.00
#
_symmetry.space_group_name_H-M   'P 1'
#
loop_
_entity.id
_entity.type
_entity.pdbx_description
1 polymer ?
#
loop_
_entity_poly.entity_id
_entity_poly.type
_entity_poly.pdbx_seq_one_letter_code
_entity_poly.pdbx_strand_id
1 'polypeptide(L)'
;MCIHKKELTELDIYHRILRFKNYMVAMINKSVLPVHLQLPLLGNVVFLTQGLKYNFELILFWGPGSLFQNKWNLHPKYKRSGNRLELAQQLSRVILLMGVANLLLCPFILVWQVLYAFFSYTEVIRREPGSLGARRWSLYGRLYLRHFNELNHELHGRLGRGYKPTSKYMNSFTSPLLTVIAKNVAFFSGSVLAVLIALTVYDEDVLTVQHILTAITVLGVVITITRSFIPDEHLVWCPEQLLQCVLAHIHYMPDHWRGNAHKSETRDEVAQLFQYKAVFILEELLSPIVTPFILIFLLRNKSLEIIDFFRNFTVEVVGVGDICSFAQMDIRRHGNPAWMSEGQTEASMYQQAENGKTELSLMHFTIKNPRWQPPQESSVFISHLKEKVQHDAQGGPSTQLLLSEAPLCTSLQSNQSGTGPDDLLASVLAHPILTASGLQGRDHRFIRPSTAASAAASVLASLSTSQFAHGGRGRPHGLLPSSLHPEATMYHSDRTAVDSLSNSESHMRSNALHSEFASAEMSLHAIYMHELHQQSSHPQRTSGHWQNPVPMRDLHTNTGFHAHGGHVSNISTSSPAPLGGWAEVEEENQEDQEINLGSTPTHGTGSSC
;
A
#
# COMPACT_ATOMS: atom_id res chain seq x y z
N MET A 1 -11.20 8.23 32.92
CA MET A 1 -10.51 8.12 31.60
C MET A 1 -10.63 9.38 30.72
N CYS A 2 -11.69 10.21 30.86
CA CYS A 2 -11.76 11.54 30.25
C CYS A 2 -12.30 12.53 31.30
N ILE A 3 -11.69 13.71 31.45
CA ILE A 3 -12.06 14.69 32.50
C ILE A 3 -13.06 15.72 31.94
N HIS A 4 -13.02 16.02 30.64
CA HIS A 4 -13.75 17.14 30.06
C HIS A 4 -14.98 16.74 29.21
N LYS A 5 -15.02 15.51 28.69
CA LYS A 5 -16.15 14.98 27.93
C LYS A 5 -16.84 13.86 28.72
N LYS A 6 -18.17 13.86 28.70
CA LYS A 6 -19.01 12.81 29.32
C LYS A 6 -18.87 11.46 28.61
N GLU A 7 -18.79 11.49 27.28
CA GLU A 7 -18.62 10.31 26.42
C GLU A 7 -17.43 10.53 25.48
N LEU A 8 -16.67 9.47 25.23
CA LEU A 8 -15.54 9.48 24.32
C LEU A 8 -16.00 8.93 22.97
N THR A 9 -15.78 9.69 21.90
CA THR A 9 -16.08 9.21 20.54
C THR A 9 -14.95 8.33 20.02
N GLU A 10 -15.25 7.47 19.03
CA GLU A 10 -14.24 6.66 18.35
C GLU A 10 -13.15 7.58 17.75
N LEU A 11 -13.54 8.68 17.10
CA LEU A 11 -12.60 9.67 16.57
C LEU A 11 -11.67 10.30 17.64
N ASP A 12 -12.18 10.59 18.84
CA ASP A 12 -11.35 11.11 19.94
C ASP A 12 -10.24 10.13 20.34
N ILE A 13 -10.48 8.82 20.27
CA ILE A 13 -9.48 7.78 20.55
C ILE A 13 -8.39 7.81 19.48
N TYR A 14 -8.77 7.85 18.21
CA TYR A 14 -7.82 7.91 17.10
C TYR A 14 -6.98 9.18 17.16
N HIS A 15 -7.57 10.33 17.48
CA HIS A 15 -6.82 11.58 17.66
C HIS A 15 -5.80 11.50 18.80
N ARG A 16 -6.09 10.76 19.88
CA ARG A 16 -5.13 10.56 20.97
C ARG A 16 -3.96 9.68 20.55
N ILE A 17 -4.22 8.59 19.84
CA ILE A 17 -3.21 7.62 19.40
C ILE A 17 -2.35 8.21 18.26
N LEU A 18 -2.99 8.85 17.29
CA LEU A 18 -2.37 9.22 16.01
C LEU A 18 -1.98 10.70 15.90
N ARG A 19 -2.06 11.48 16.99
CA ARG A 19 -1.81 12.92 17.01
C ARG A 19 -0.62 13.35 16.18
N PHE A 20 0.56 12.84 16.51
CA PHE A 20 1.81 13.21 15.84
C PHE A 20 1.94 12.55 14.46
N LYS A 21 1.42 11.33 14.29
CA LYS A 21 1.42 10.65 12.98
C LYS A 21 0.60 11.43 11.95
N ASN A 22 -0.53 12.01 12.34
CA ASN A 22 -1.36 12.85 11.48
C ASN A 22 -0.63 14.14 11.04
N TYR A 23 0.15 14.77 11.93
CA TYR A 23 1.01 15.89 11.55
C TYR A 23 2.08 15.48 10.53
N MET A 24 2.75 14.33 10.73
CA MET A 24 3.73 13.81 9.77
C MET A 24 3.10 13.53 8.41
N VAL A 25 1.92 12.91 8.38
CA VAL A 25 1.17 12.64 7.14
C VAL A 25 0.82 13.93 6.40
N ALA A 26 0.33 14.95 7.13
CA ALA A 26 -0.02 16.24 6.54
C ALA A 26 1.19 17.00 6.02
N MET A 27 2.31 17.02 6.76
CA MET A 27 3.53 17.70 6.33
C MET A 27 4.17 17.03 5.10
N ILE A 28 4.08 15.71 4.96
CA ILE A 28 4.51 15.00 3.74
C ILE A 28 3.56 15.30 2.58
N ASN A 29 2.23 15.24 2.78
CA ASN A 29 1.26 15.55 1.73
C ASN A 29 1.40 17.00 1.22
N LYS A 30 1.72 17.95 2.10
CA LYS A 30 1.98 19.35 1.76
C LYS A 30 3.42 19.66 1.35
N SER A 31 4.28 18.66 1.24
CA SER A 31 5.71 18.82 0.87
C SER A 31 6.46 19.85 1.73
N VAL A 32 6.11 19.96 3.02
CA VAL A 32 6.75 20.87 3.98
C VAL A 32 8.11 20.32 4.41
N LEU A 33 8.23 19.00 4.54
CA LEU A 33 9.47 18.32 4.91
C LEU A 33 10.33 18.06 3.66
N PRO A 34 11.65 18.33 3.72
CA PRO A 34 12.54 18.16 2.59
C PRO A 34 12.96 16.69 2.44
N VAL A 35 12.08 15.88 1.85
CA VAL A 35 12.34 14.47 1.53
C VAL A 35 12.75 14.24 0.08
N HIS A 36 12.42 15.18 -0.81
CA HIS A 36 12.81 15.14 -2.23
C HIS A 36 14.18 15.81 -2.40
N LEU A 37 15.14 15.06 -2.93
CA LEU A 37 16.51 15.49 -3.19
C LEU A 37 16.76 15.47 -4.70
N GLN A 38 17.24 16.59 -5.25
CA GLN A 38 17.68 16.67 -6.64
C GLN A 38 19.18 16.38 -6.71
N LEU A 39 19.53 15.20 -7.19
CA LEU A 39 20.92 14.78 -7.37
C LEU A 39 21.32 14.93 -8.85
N PRO A 40 22.52 15.48 -9.15
CA PRO A 40 22.93 15.80 -10.52
C PRO A 40 23.06 14.59 -11.46
N LEU A 41 23.17 13.37 -10.92
CA LEU A 41 23.32 12.13 -11.69
C LEU A 41 22.11 11.19 -11.59
N LEU A 42 21.42 11.16 -10.44
CA LEU A 42 20.31 10.23 -10.17
C LEU A 42 18.93 10.88 -10.38
N GLY A 43 18.87 12.19 -10.62
CA GLY A 43 17.61 12.92 -10.76
C GLY A 43 16.92 13.17 -9.41
N ASN A 44 15.60 13.12 -9.40
CA ASN A 44 14.80 13.33 -8.19
C ASN A 44 14.71 12.02 -7.38
N VAL A 45 15.36 12.00 -6.21
CA VAL A 45 15.38 10.87 -5.30
C VAL A 45 14.62 11.23 -4.03
N VAL A 46 13.84 10.29 -3.51
CA VAL A 46 13.16 10.46 -2.22
C VAL A 46 14.00 9.81 -1.14
N PHE A 47 14.45 10.59 -0.16
CA PHE A 47 15.26 10.10 0.95
C PHE A 47 14.51 10.30 2.27
N LEU A 48 13.89 9.23 2.77
CA LEU A 48 13.26 9.20 4.08
C LEU A 48 13.58 7.89 4.79
N THR A 49 14.59 7.93 5.64
CA THR A 49 15.04 6.81 6.48
C THR A 49 14.42 6.88 7.87
N GLN A 50 14.51 5.79 8.64
CA GLN A 50 14.06 5.78 10.02
C GLN A 50 14.82 6.81 10.88
N GLY A 51 16.13 6.96 10.66
CA GLY A 51 16.95 7.95 11.35
C GLY A 51 16.51 9.40 11.07
N LEU A 52 16.17 9.71 9.82
CA LEU A 52 15.68 11.05 9.45
C LEU A 52 14.28 11.30 10.03
N LYS A 53 13.35 10.33 9.93
CA LYS A 53 12.02 10.41 10.54
C LYS A 53 12.12 10.65 12.04
N TYR A 54 12.95 9.89 12.75
CA TYR A 54 13.18 10.05 14.18
C TYR A 54 13.65 11.47 14.51
N ASN A 55 14.60 12.02 13.75
CA ASN A 55 15.07 13.38 13.95
C ASN A 55 13.96 14.43 13.72
N PHE A 56 13.11 14.26 12.70
CA PHE A 56 11.96 15.15 12.52
C PHE A 56 11.00 15.10 13.71
N GLU A 57 10.65 13.90 14.16
CA GLU A 57 9.73 13.72 15.28
C GLU A 57 10.32 14.28 16.58
N LEU A 58 11.61 14.05 16.83
CA LEU A 58 12.33 14.59 17.98
C LEU A 58 12.37 16.13 17.96
N ILE A 59 12.70 16.75 16.84
CA ILE A 59 12.76 18.22 16.72
C ILE A 59 11.37 18.83 16.90
N LEU A 60 10.34 18.23 16.31
CA LEU A 60 9.01 18.85 16.24
C LEU A 60 8.14 18.58 17.46
N PHE A 61 8.23 17.39 18.05
CA PHE A 61 7.23 16.90 18.99
C PHE A 61 7.78 16.61 20.41
N TRP A 62 8.91 15.90 20.58
CA TRP A 62 9.32 15.34 21.89
C TRP A 62 10.62 15.91 22.48
N GLY A 63 11.48 16.53 21.67
CA GLY A 63 12.80 16.98 22.08
C GLY A 63 12.80 18.25 22.96
N PRO A 64 13.96 18.58 23.56
CA PRO A 64 14.12 19.80 24.33
C PRO A 64 14.01 21.02 23.41
N GLY A 65 12.93 21.79 23.56
CA GLY A 65 12.59 22.90 22.67
C GLY A 65 11.67 22.55 21.50
N SER A 66 10.99 21.39 21.57
CA SER A 66 9.93 21.03 20.62
C SER A 66 8.78 22.05 20.63
N LEU A 67 7.89 21.94 19.63
CA LEU A 67 6.78 22.88 19.51
C LEU A 67 5.66 22.60 20.54
N PHE A 68 5.57 21.34 20.98
CA PHE A 68 4.59 20.88 21.95
C PHE A 68 5.12 21.06 23.38
N GLN A 69 4.36 21.76 24.22
CA GLN A 69 4.73 21.94 25.63
C GLN A 69 4.53 20.62 26.41
N ASN A 70 3.40 19.97 26.15
CA ASN A 70 3.03 18.67 26.69
C ASN A 70 2.71 17.74 25.51
N LYS A 71 2.54 16.43 25.77
CA LYS A 71 2.15 15.44 24.75
C LYS A 71 0.86 15.78 23.97
N TRP A 72 0.08 16.77 24.43
CA TRP A 72 -1.21 17.13 23.84
C TRP A 72 -1.42 18.61 23.46
N ASN A 73 -0.57 19.54 23.88
CA ASN A 73 -0.81 20.98 23.67
C ASN A 73 0.40 21.62 23.02
N LEU A 74 0.14 22.36 21.95
CA LEU A 74 1.09 23.22 21.27
C LEU A 74 1.34 24.44 22.14
N HIS A 75 2.60 24.90 22.21
CA HIS A 75 2.92 26.08 23.01
C HIS A 75 2.11 27.29 22.50
N PRO A 76 1.40 28.05 23.37
CA PRO A 76 0.53 29.14 22.94
C PRO A 76 1.21 30.24 22.09
N LYS A 77 2.53 30.36 22.17
CA LYS A 77 3.33 31.29 21.37
C LYS A 77 3.24 30.99 19.87
N TYR A 78 3.11 29.72 19.48
CA TYR A 78 3.00 29.30 18.08
C TYR A 78 1.61 29.54 17.50
N LYS A 79 0.57 29.72 18.34
CA LYS A 79 -0.79 30.06 17.93
C LYS A 79 -0.94 31.56 17.55
N ARG A 80 -0.04 32.43 18.03
CA ARG A 80 -0.08 33.88 17.80
C ARG A 80 0.71 34.27 16.54
N SER A 81 0.25 35.28 15.80
CA SER A 81 0.88 35.73 14.55
C SER A 81 2.10 36.65 14.74
N GLY A 82 2.17 37.38 15.86
CA GLY A 82 3.13 38.49 16.04
C GLY A 82 4.61 38.12 15.95
N ASN A 83 5.02 36.97 16.48
CA ASN A 83 6.44 36.61 16.64
C ASN A 83 6.90 35.51 15.67
N ARG A 84 6.24 35.35 14.51
CA ARG A 84 6.51 34.22 13.60
C ARG A 84 7.98 34.09 13.18
N LEU A 85 8.65 35.22 12.89
CA LEU A 85 10.03 35.23 12.43
C LEU A 85 11.01 34.86 13.55
N GLU A 86 10.76 35.36 14.76
CA GLU A 86 11.55 35.03 15.95
C GLU A 86 11.43 33.54 16.29
N LEU A 87 10.21 32.99 16.24
CA LEU A 87 9.95 31.56 16.46
C LEU A 87 10.61 30.69 15.37
N ALA A 88 10.57 31.12 14.11
CA ALA A 88 11.24 30.44 13.01
C ALA A 88 12.78 30.46 13.16
N GLN A 89 13.34 31.55 13.68
CA GLN A 89 14.77 31.63 14.02
C GLN A 89 15.13 30.73 15.20
N GLN A 90 14.27 30.66 16.23
CA GLN A 90 14.45 29.74 17.35
C GLN A 90 14.47 28.28 16.86
N LEU A 91 13.48 27.89 16.05
CA LEU A 91 13.41 26.55 15.46
C LEU A 91 14.63 26.27 14.57
N SER A 92 15.07 27.24 13.76
CA SER A 92 16.27 27.11 12.94
C SER A 92 17.53 26.84 13.76
N ARG A 93 17.69 27.47 14.94
CA ARG A 93 18.83 27.21 15.84
C ARG A 93 18.78 25.82 16.46
N VAL A 94 17.58 25.36 16.85
CA VAL A 94 17.39 23.99 17.38
C VAL A 94 17.72 22.95 16.31
N ILE A 95 17.23 23.13 15.07
CA ILE A 95 17.55 22.26 13.94
C ILE A 95 19.06 22.22 13.67
N LEU A 96 19.73 23.38 13.70
CA LEU A 96 21.18 23.45 13.51
C LEU A 96 21.93 22.69 14.61
N LEU A 97 21.56 22.90 15.88
CA LEU A 97 22.19 22.22 17.00
C LEU A 97 22.00 20.69 16.89
N MET A 98 20.80 20.24 16.54
CA MET A 98 20.51 18.83 16.37
C MET A 98 21.24 18.23 15.16
N GLY A 99 21.36 18.98 14.07
CA GLY A 99 22.16 18.58 12.91
C GLY A 99 23.65 18.42 13.24
N VAL A 100 24.23 19.35 14.00
CA VAL A 100 25.62 19.26 14.48
C VAL A 100 25.79 18.09 15.45
N ALA A 101 24.83 17.86 16.35
CA ALA A 101 24.87 16.70 17.24
C ALA A 101 24.85 15.37 16.46
N ASN A 102 24.00 15.24 15.43
CA ASN A 102 23.99 14.07 14.54
C ASN A 102 25.31 13.92 13.79
N LEU A 103 25.92 15.02 13.33
CA LEU A 103 27.22 15.00 12.65
C LEU A 103 28.34 14.51 13.58
N LEU A 104 28.34 14.92 14.86
CA LEU A 104 29.29 14.46 15.87
C LEU A 104 29.09 12.99 16.24
N LEU A 105 27.84 12.53 16.30
CA LEU A 105 27.49 11.13 16.61
C LEU A 105 27.59 10.20 15.40
N CYS A 106 27.70 10.74 14.19
CA CYS A 106 27.79 10.01 12.93
C CYS A 106 28.74 8.80 12.95
N PRO A 107 30.02 8.89 13.39
CA PRO A 107 30.92 7.73 13.37
C PRO A 107 30.41 6.57 14.25
N PHE A 108 29.82 6.86 15.41
CA PHE A 108 29.30 5.83 16.31
C PHE A 108 28.03 5.17 15.75
N ILE A 109 27.11 5.97 15.22
CA ILE A 109 25.86 5.48 14.62
C ILE A 109 26.21 4.64 13.38
N LEU A 110 27.16 5.08 12.56
CA LEU A 110 27.58 4.35 11.36
C LEU A 110 28.18 2.98 11.71
N VAL A 111 29.06 2.90 12.71
CA VAL A 111 29.62 1.61 13.17
C VAL A 111 28.51 0.67 13.63
N TRP A 112 27.56 1.17 14.43
CA TRP A 112 26.39 0.37 14.85
C TRP A 112 25.56 -0.12 13.66
N GLN A 113 25.25 0.77 12.72
CA GLN A 113 24.47 0.43 11.51
C GLN A 113 25.16 -0.62 10.64
N VAL A 114 26.48 -0.49 10.43
CA VAL A 114 27.27 -1.49 9.69
C VAL A 114 27.22 -2.85 10.38
N LEU A 115 27.43 -2.90 11.69
CA LEU A 115 27.40 -4.15 12.46
C LEU A 115 26.01 -4.79 12.44
N TYR A 116 24.96 -3.99 12.66
CA TYR A 116 23.59 -4.47 12.62
C TYR A 116 23.22 -5.01 11.23
N ALA A 117 23.50 -4.26 10.16
CA ALA A 117 23.25 -4.70 8.80
C ALA A 117 24.01 -5.99 8.46
N PHE A 118 25.27 -6.12 8.90
CA PHE A 118 26.05 -7.34 8.74
C PHE A 118 25.40 -8.53 9.46
N PHE A 119 25.01 -8.39 10.72
CA PHE A 119 24.44 -9.51 11.48
C PHE A 119 23.03 -9.90 11.01
N SER A 120 22.20 -8.95 10.61
CA SER A 120 20.83 -9.22 10.18
C SER A 120 20.73 -9.74 8.75
N TYR A 121 21.55 -9.24 7.81
CA TYR A 121 21.37 -9.56 6.38
C TYR A 121 22.36 -10.57 5.81
N THR A 122 23.48 -10.86 6.47
CA THR A 122 24.46 -11.83 5.93
C THR A 122 23.89 -13.25 5.82
N GLU A 123 23.06 -13.67 6.78
CA GLU A 123 22.39 -14.97 6.75
C GLU A 123 21.40 -15.07 5.58
N VAL A 124 20.61 -14.02 5.39
CA VAL A 124 19.65 -13.89 4.28
C VAL A 124 20.34 -13.90 2.92
N ILE A 125 21.45 -13.17 2.77
CA ILE A 125 22.25 -13.14 1.53
C ILE A 125 22.80 -14.53 1.20
N ARG A 126 23.26 -15.27 2.21
CA ARG A 126 23.81 -16.61 2.03
C ARG A 126 22.72 -17.63 1.67
N ARG A 127 21.54 -17.52 2.29
CA ARG A 127 20.45 -18.49 2.12
C ARG A 127 19.68 -18.26 0.82
N GLU A 128 19.26 -17.03 0.58
CA GLU A 128 18.40 -16.65 -0.55
C GLU A 128 18.79 -15.26 -1.09
N PRO A 129 19.83 -15.17 -1.96
CA PRO A 129 20.30 -13.88 -2.46
C PRO A 129 19.24 -13.13 -3.29
N GLY A 130 18.28 -13.85 -3.88
CA GLY A 130 17.14 -13.26 -4.60
C GLY A 130 16.18 -12.45 -3.71
N SER A 131 16.19 -12.67 -2.40
CA SER A 131 15.34 -11.94 -1.44
C SER A 131 15.68 -10.45 -1.34
N LEU A 132 16.93 -10.05 -1.64
CA LEU A 132 17.33 -8.64 -1.71
C LEU A 132 16.78 -7.92 -2.95
N GLY A 133 16.51 -8.68 -4.01
CA GLY A 133 15.81 -8.22 -5.22
C GLY A 133 14.30 -8.09 -5.02
N ALA A 134 13.75 -8.63 -3.92
CA ALA A 134 12.37 -8.36 -3.54
C ALA A 134 12.19 -6.88 -3.20
N ARG A 135 10.96 -6.41 -3.37
CA ARG A 135 10.59 -5.02 -3.11
C ARG A 135 9.86 -4.91 -1.78
N ARG A 136 9.79 -3.71 -1.22
CA ARG A 136 9.05 -3.39 -0.01
C ARG A 136 8.45 -1.99 -0.12
N TRP A 137 7.38 -1.75 0.62
CA TRP A 137 6.86 -0.39 0.78
C TRP A 137 7.90 0.49 1.49
N SER A 138 8.28 1.59 0.85
CA SER A 138 9.24 2.55 1.41
C SER A 138 8.64 3.30 2.61
N LEU A 139 9.47 3.85 3.49
CA LEU A 139 8.97 4.63 4.63
C LEU A 139 8.22 5.89 4.16
N TYR A 140 8.69 6.51 3.08
CA TYR A 140 7.98 7.57 2.38
C TYR A 140 6.61 7.08 1.89
N GLY A 141 6.55 5.96 1.17
CA GLY A 141 5.31 5.38 0.68
C GLY A 141 4.30 5.10 1.81
N ARG A 142 4.77 4.62 2.96
CA ARG A 142 3.93 4.40 4.15
C ARG A 142 3.31 5.70 4.71
N LEU A 143 3.95 6.86 4.58
CA LEU A 143 3.38 8.14 5.01
C LEU A 143 2.53 8.79 3.91
N TYR A 144 2.98 8.69 2.66
CA TYR A 144 2.29 9.22 1.49
C TYR A 144 0.93 8.54 1.30
N LEU A 145 0.90 7.20 1.34
CA LEU A 145 -0.31 6.40 1.13
C LEU A 145 -1.23 6.33 2.36
N ARG A 146 -0.79 6.77 3.54
CA ARG A 146 -1.59 6.68 4.78
C ARG A 146 -2.71 7.72 4.80
N HIS A 147 -3.93 7.30 5.13
CA HIS A 147 -5.07 8.17 5.39
C HIS A 147 -4.89 8.91 6.73
N PHE A 148 -5.59 10.03 6.89
CA PHE A 148 -5.74 10.63 8.22
C PHE A 148 -6.54 9.70 9.12
N ASN A 149 -6.13 9.58 10.38
CA ASN A 149 -6.73 8.68 11.37
C ASN A 149 -6.76 7.19 10.96
N GLU A 150 -5.76 6.72 10.20
CA GLU A 150 -5.56 5.29 9.94
C GLU A 150 -4.56 4.70 10.94
N LEU A 151 -4.93 3.60 11.61
CA LEU A 151 -4.06 2.90 12.56
C LEU A 151 -2.95 2.11 11.83
N ASN A 152 -1.90 1.74 12.56
CA ASN A 152 -0.74 1.05 11.95
C ASN A 152 -1.13 -0.30 11.32
N HIS A 153 -1.98 -1.09 11.99
CA HIS A 153 -2.41 -2.40 11.50
C HIS A 153 -3.36 -2.28 10.30
N GLU A 154 -4.19 -1.24 10.24
CA GLU A 154 -5.08 -0.96 9.10
C GLU A 154 -4.27 -0.66 7.84
N LEU A 155 -3.29 0.24 7.98
CA LEU A 155 -2.34 0.55 6.91
C LEU A 155 -1.57 -0.70 6.48
N HIS A 156 -1.09 -1.49 7.45
CA HIS A 156 -0.32 -2.70 7.16
C HIS A 156 -1.16 -3.74 6.42
N GLY A 157 -2.40 -4.01 6.86
CA GLY A 157 -3.31 -4.93 6.18
C GLY A 157 -3.69 -4.50 4.77
N ARG A 158 -3.75 -3.18 4.52
CA ARG A 158 -3.98 -2.61 3.19
C ARG A 158 -2.77 -2.72 2.26
N LEU A 159 -1.60 -2.30 2.74
CA LEU A 159 -0.34 -2.42 1.99
C LEU A 159 0.07 -3.88 1.77
N GLY A 160 -0.26 -4.79 2.69
CA GLY A 160 -0.06 -6.23 2.55
C GLY A 160 -0.85 -6.81 1.37
N ARG A 161 -2.14 -6.49 1.25
CA ARG A 161 -2.97 -6.91 0.10
C ARG A 161 -2.51 -6.27 -1.21
N GLY A 162 -2.09 -5.01 -1.17
CA GLY A 162 -1.50 -4.32 -2.32
C GLY A 162 -0.11 -4.80 -2.76
N TYR A 163 0.58 -5.63 -1.96
CA TYR A 163 1.95 -6.05 -2.24
C TYR A 163 2.08 -6.87 -3.52
N LYS A 164 1.25 -7.92 -3.68
CA LYS A 164 1.27 -8.80 -4.85
C LYS A 164 0.95 -8.08 -6.16
N PRO A 165 -0.15 -7.30 -6.28
CA PRO A 165 -0.44 -6.58 -7.53
C PRO A 165 0.68 -5.58 -7.86
N THR A 166 1.24 -4.89 -6.85
CA THR A 166 2.35 -3.94 -7.09
C THR A 166 3.63 -4.64 -7.53
N SER A 167 3.93 -5.81 -6.95
CA SER A 167 5.07 -6.63 -7.36
C SER A 167 4.91 -7.12 -8.81
N LYS A 168 3.72 -7.60 -9.19
CA LYS A 168 3.40 -7.97 -10.58
C LYS A 168 3.56 -6.77 -11.53
N TYR A 169 3.06 -5.59 -11.16
CA TYR A 169 3.23 -4.36 -11.93
C TYR A 169 4.72 -4.02 -12.11
N MET A 170 5.53 -4.01 -11.05
CA MET A 170 6.95 -3.68 -11.16
C MET A 170 7.76 -4.73 -11.94
N ASN A 171 7.40 -6.00 -11.86
CA ASN A 171 8.02 -7.07 -12.64
C ASN A 171 7.61 -7.03 -14.12
N SER A 172 6.51 -6.34 -14.44
CA SER A 172 6.13 -5.97 -15.82
C SER A 172 6.98 -4.82 -16.40
N PHE A 173 8.09 -4.45 -15.74
CA PHE A 173 9.11 -3.60 -16.33
C PHE A 173 10.45 -4.30 -16.25
N THR A 174 10.90 -4.86 -17.38
CA THR A 174 12.20 -5.51 -17.48
C THR A 174 13.18 -4.61 -18.22
N SER A 175 14.44 -4.62 -17.79
CA SER A 175 15.52 -3.90 -18.49
C SER A 175 16.17 -4.85 -19.50
N PRO A 176 16.07 -4.60 -20.82
CA PRO A 176 16.65 -5.50 -21.82
C PRO A 176 18.16 -5.68 -21.66
N LEU A 177 18.87 -4.61 -21.31
CA LEU A 177 20.32 -4.64 -21.08
C LEU A 177 20.69 -5.55 -19.91
N LEU A 178 19.98 -5.41 -18.78
CA LEU A 178 20.22 -6.22 -17.59
C LEU A 178 19.95 -7.70 -17.87
N THR A 179 18.88 -8.01 -18.60
CA THR A 179 18.55 -9.39 -19.00
C THR A 179 19.62 -10.01 -19.88
N VAL A 180 20.15 -9.27 -20.86
CA VAL A 180 21.23 -9.77 -21.74
C VAL A 180 22.51 -10.03 -20.95
N ILE A 181 22.90 -9.10 -20.07
CA ILE A 181 24.07 -9.27 -19.20
C ILE A 181 23.88 -10.49 -18.29
N ALA A 182 22.72 -10.60 -17.63
CA ALA A 182 22.40 -11.71 -16.74
C ALA A 182 22.46 -13.07 -17.44
N LYS A 183 21.86 -13.19 -18.65
CA LYS A 183 21.91 -14.42 -19.46
C LYS A 183 23.34 -14.80 -19.84
N ASN A 184 24.17 -13.85 -20.27
CA ASN A 184 25.55 -14.10 -20.64
C ASN A 184 26.40 -14.52 -19.44
N VAL A 185 26.32 -13.79 -18.32
CA VAL A 185 27.09 -14.13 -17.11
C VAL A 185 26.67 -15.51 -16.60
N ALA A 186 25.36 -15.81 -16.54
CA ALA A 186 24.85 -17.11 -16.13
C ALA A 186 25.37 -18.26 -17.00
N PHE A 187 25.48 -18.05 -18.32
CA PHE A 187 26.01 -19.04 -19.25
C PHE A 187 27.50 -19.31 -19.01
N PHE A 188 28.33 -18.27 -18.89
CA PHE A 188 29.77 -18.43 -18.66
C PHE A 188 30.09 -19.01 -17.28
N SER A 189 29.41 -18.56 -16.21
CA SER A 189 29.60 -19.13 -14.89
C SER A 189 29.07 -20.57 -14.82
N GLY A 190 27.95 -20.85 -15.49
CA GLY A 190 27.35 -22.18 -15.55
C GLY A 190 28.18 -23.20 -16.29
N SER A 191 28.83 -22.82 -17.39
CA SER A 191 29.69 -23.74 -18.15
C SER A 191 30.95 -24.12 -17.37
N VAL A 192 31.61 -23.15 -16.72
CA VAL A 192 32.76 -23.44 -15.84
C VAL A 192 32.34 -24.30 -14.64
N LEU A 193 31.22 -23.98 -13.99
CA LEU A 193 30.71 -24.75 -12.87
C LEU A 193 30.37 -26.20 -13.28
N ALA A 194 29.74 -26.40 -14.44
CA ALA A 194 29.39 -27.73 -14.92
C ALA A 194 30.63 -28.60 -15.16
N VAL A 195 31.71 -28.03 -15.72
CA VAL A 195 32.99 -28.73 -15.90
C VAL A 195 33.61 -29.08 -14.55
N LEU A 196 33.63 -28.15 -13.59
CA LEU A 196 34.15 -28.41 -12.25
C LEU A 196 33.36 -29.51 -11.54
N ILE A 197 32.02 -29.47 -11.61
CA ILE A 197 31.16 -30.51 -11.04
C ILE A 197 31.45 -31.87 -11.70
N ALA A 198 31.56 -31.93 -13.03
CA ALA A 198 31.86 -33.17 -13.74
C ALA A 198 33.22 -33.76 -13.33
N LEU A 199 34.25 -32.92 -13.17
CA LEU A 199 35.56 -33.36 -12.67
C LEU A 199 35.50 -33.86 -11.23
N THR A 200 34.76 -33.19 -10.35
CA THR A 200 34.59 -33.64 -8.95
C THR A 200 33.80 -34.93 -8.82
N VAL A 201 32.89 -35.22 -9.76
CA VAL A 201 32.14 -36.49 -9.81
C VAL A 201 33.01 -37.60 -10.40
N TYR A 202 33.92 -37.27 -11.32
CA TYR A 202 34.88 -38.23 -11.88
C TYR A 202 35.95 -38.63 -10.87
N ASP A 203 36.48 -37.65 -10.11
CA ASP A 203 37.50 -37.85 -9.10
C ASP A 203 37.26 -36.91 -7.91
N GLU A 204 37.02 -37.51 -6.74
CA GLU A 204 36.77 -36.77 -5.49
C GLU A 204 38.00 -35.99 -5.02
N ASP A 205 39.21 -36.40 -5.41
CA ASP A 205 40.47 -35.73 -5.01
C ASP A 205 40.56 -34.30 -5.57
N VAL A 206 39.80 -34.00 -6.63
CA VAL A 206 39.65 -32.65 -7.19
C VAL A 206 39.11 -31.66 -6.15
N LEU A 207 38.26 -32.09 -5.20
CA LEU A 207 37.76 -31.20 -4.14
C LEU A 207 38.86 -30.74 -3.16
N THR A 208 39.94 -31.52 -3.02
CA THR A 208 41.06 -31.20 -2.12
C THR A 208 42.02 -30.17 -2.71
N VAL A 209 41.96 -29.93 -4.02
CA VAL A 209 42.80 -28.96 -4.73
C VAL A 209 42.45 -27.54 -4.28
N GLN A 210 43.50 -26.74 -4.11
CA GLN A 210 43.39 -25.37 -3.63
C GLN A 210 42.39 -24.56 -4.47
N HIS A 211 41.48 -23.87 -3.79
CA HIS A 211 40.44 -23.00 -4.34
C HIS A 211 39.29 -23.65 -5.12
N ILE A 212 39.26 -24.98 -5.36
CA ILE A 212 38.17 -25.59 -6.14
C ILE A 212 36.83 -25.46 -5.42
N LEU A 213 36.78 -25.78 -4.11
CA LEU A 213 35.55 -25.63 -3.32
C LEU A 213 35.08 -24.16 -3.25
N THR A 214 36.01 -23.22 -3.11
CA THR A 214 35.68 -21.79 -3.11
C THR A 214 35.20 -21.31 -4.49
N ALA A 215 35.75 -21.85 -5.57
CA ALA A 215 35.32 -21.52 -6.93
C ALA A 215 33.92 -22.05 -7.22
N ILE A 216 33.63 -23.31 -6.85
CA ILE A 216 32.31 -23.92 -7.00
C ILE A 216 31.25 -23.11 -6.24
N THR A 217 31.52 -22.73 -4.99
CA THR A 217 30.59 -21.95 -4.16
C THR A 217 30.36 -20.55 -4.72
N VAL A 218 31.42 -19.82 -5.10
CA VAL A 218 31.30 -18.48 -5.70
C VAL A 218 30.56 -18.53 -7.04
N LEU A 219 30.90 -19.47 -7.93
CA LEU A 219 30.20 -19.65 -9.20
C LEU A 219 28.72 -20.00 -8.99
N GLY A 220 28.41 -20.85 -8.01
CA GLY A 220 27.03 -21.16 -7.62
C GLY A 220 26.25 -19.92 -7.17
N VAL A 221 26.84 -19.08 -6.32
CA VAL A 221 26.24 -17.81 -5.89
C VAL A 221 26.02 -16.86 -7.07
N VAL A 222 27.01 -16.71 -7.96
CA VAL A 222 26.90 -15.88 -9.17
C VAL A 222 25.77 -16.36 -10.09
N ILE A 223 25.61 -17.66 -10.30
CA ILE A 223 24.51 -18.23 -11.10
C ILE A 223 23.16 -17.94 -10.46
N THR A 224 23.03 -18.13 -9.14
CA THR A 224 21.77 -17.87 -8.43
C THR A 224 21.38 -16.39 -8.52
N ILE A 225 22.34 -15.47 -8.35
CA ILE A 225 22.11 -14.03 -8.49
C ILE A 225 21.72 -13.68 -9.94
N THR A 226 22.48 -14.15 -10.92
CA THR A 226 22.21 -13.82 -12.33
C THR A 226 20.88 -14.38 -12.82
N ARG A 227 20.50 -15.59 -12.40
CA ARG A 227 19.17 -16.15 -12.69
C ARG A 227 18.04 -15.34 -12.06
N SER A 228 18.25 -14.71 -10.90
CA SER A 228 17.23 -13.86 -10.27
C SER A 228 16.89 -12.60 -11.10
N PHE A 229 17.78 -12.17 -12.00
CA PHE A 229 17.55 -11.05 -12.91
C PHE A 229 16.93 -11.45 -14.26
N ILE A 230 16.78 -12.74 -14.55
CA ILE A 230 16.17 -13.22 -15.78
C ILE A 230 14.65 -13.30 -15.54
N PRO A 231 13.84 -12.49 -16.25
CA PRO A 231 12.39 -12.54 -16.10
C PRO A 231 11.80 -13.81 -16.73
N ASP A 232 10.62 -14.19 -16.26
CA ASP A 232 9.87 -15.32 -16.80
C ASP A 232 9.35 -15.01 -18.22
N GLU A 233 9.52 -15.96 -19.14
CA GLU A 233 9.18 -15.83 -20.57
C GLU A 233 7.67 -15.84 -20.81
N HIS A 234 6.88 -16.37 -19.87
CA HIS A 234 5.42 -16.50 -20.00
C HIS A 234 4.62 -15.41 -19.27
N LEU A 235 5.27 -14.30 -18.88
CA LEU A 235 4.57 -13.17 -18.23
C LEU A 235 3.65 -12.43 -19.22
N VAL A 236 2.38 -12.25 -18.82
CA VAL A 236 1.39 -11.47 -19.55
C VAL A 236 1.47 -9.99 -19.15
N TRP A 237 1.63 -9.10 -20.14
CA TRP A 237 1.85 -7.67 -19.93
C TRP A 237 0.53 -6.90 -20.04
N CYS A 238 -0.04 -6.52 -18.90
CA CYS A 238 -1.19 -5.59 -18.84
C CYS A 238 -0.93 -4.51 -17.77
N PRO A 239 0.00 -3.57 -17.99
CA PRO A 239 0.41 -2.59 -16.99
C PRO A 239 -0.74 -1.70 -16.49
N GLU A 240 -1.64 -1.24 -17.37
CA GLU A 240 -2.82 -0.46 -16.98
C GLU A 240 -3.75 -1.22 -16.01
N GLN A 241 -4.00 -2.50 -16.27
CA GLN A 241 -4.88 -3.32 -15.40
C GLN A 241 -4.20 -3.58 -14.05
N LEU A 242 -2.91 -3.93 -14.07
CA LEU A 242 -2.13 -4.14 -12.85
C LEU A 242 -2.09 -2.87 -12.01
N LEU A 243 -1.90 -1.69 -12.62
CA LEU A 243 -1.93 -0.42 -11.91
C LEU A 243 -3.30 -0.10 -11.32
N GLN A 244 -4.39 -0.48 -12.00
CA GLN A 244 -5.75 -0.35 -11.45
C GLN A 244 -5.99 -1.30 -10.26
N CYS A 245 -5.47 -2.54 -10.31
CA CYS A 245 -5.46 -3.45 -9.16
C CYS A 245 -4.63 -2.91 -8.00
N VAL A 246 -3.51 -2.22 -8.28
CA VAL A 246 -2.71 -1.53 -7.27
C VAL A 246 -3.53 -0.40 -6.64
N LEU A 247 -4.14 0.47 -7.46
CA LEU A 247 -4.98 1.58 -7.02
C LEU A 247 -6.09 1.13 -6.06
N ALA A 248 -6.76 0.01 -6.36
CA ALA A 248 -7.79 -0.56 -5.52
C ALA A 248 -7.34 -0.75 -4.07
N HIS A 249 -6.07 -1.09 -3.83
CA HIS A 249 -5.53 -1.31 -2.50
C HIS A 249 -4.81 -0.08 -1.93
N ILE A 250 -4.05 0.68 -2.73
CA ILE A 250 -3.26 1.81 -2.21
C ILE A 250 -4.07 3.10 -2.07
N HIS A 251 -5.24 3.18 -2.72
CA HIS A 251 -6.22 4.29 -2.75
C HIS A 251 -5.71 5.63 -3.28
N TYR A 252 -4.41 5.90 -3.22
CA TYR A 252 -3.80 7.15 -3.65
C TYR A 252 -2.93 6.92 -4.88
N MET A 253 -3.19 7.69 -5.92
CA MET A 253 -2.45 7.67 -7.17
C MET A 253 -2.43 9.09 -7.76
N PRO A 254 -1.28 9.62 -8.19
CA PRO A 254 -1.22 10.86 -8.96
C PRO A 254 -2.02 10.77 -10.27
N ASP A 255 -2.62 11.90 -10.68
CA ASP A 255 -3.54 11.94 -11.82
C ASP A 255 -2.85 11.56 -13.15
N HIS A 256 -1.56 11.87 -13.30
CA HIS A 256 -0.80 11.61 -14.54
C HIS A 256 -0.44 10.15 -14.76
N TRP A 257 -0.57 9.28 -13.74
CA TRP A 257 -0.27 7.85 -13.87
C TRP A 257 -1.31 7.12 -14.73
N ARG A 258 -2.57 7.57 -14.66
CA ARG A 258 -3.68 6.93 -15.35
C ARG A 258 -3.58 7.19 -16.86
N GLY A 259 -3.61 6.11 -17.65
CA GLY A 259 -3.41 6.16 -19.11
C GLY A 259 -1.94 6.21 -19.56
N ASN A 260 -1.01 6.32 -18.60
CA ASN A 260 0.43 6.31 -18.81
C ASN A 260 1.11 5.19 -18.01
N ALA A 261 0.41 4.09 -17.72
CA ALA A 261 0.91 3.07 -16.79
C ALA A 261 2.13 2.35 -17.34
N HIS A 262 2.29 2.28 -18.67
CA HIS A 262 3.43 1.68 -19.37
C HIS A 262 4.67 2.59 -19.47
N LYS A 263 4.61 3.86 -19.04
CA LYS A 263 5.75 4.79 -19.12
C LYS A 263 6.76 4.54 -18.00
N SER A 264 8.04 4.78 -18.30
CA SER A 264 9.12 4.68 -17.31
C SER A 264 8.99 5.71 -16.18
N GLU A 265 8.44 6.89 -16.47
CA GLU A 265 8.16 7.94 -15.48
C GLU A 265 7.22 7.42 -14.37
N THR A 266 6.08 6.84 -14.75
CA THR A 266 5.14 6.21 -13.81
C THR A 266 5.81 5.10 -13.01
N ARG A 267 6.59 4.24 -13.67
CA ARG A 267 7.36 3.17 -13.00
C ARG A 267 8.31 3.73 -11.95
N ASP A 268 9.01 4.82 -12.25
CA ASP A 268 10.01 5.42 -11.36
C ASP A 268 9.37 6.07 -10.14
N GLU A 269 8.21 6.72 -10.31
CA GLU A 269 7.45 7.24 -9.17
C GLU A 269 6.83 6.12 -8.31
N VAL A 270 6.32 5.04 -8.93
CA VAL A 270 5.88 3.85 -8.19
C VAL A 270 7.06 3.22 -7.44
N ALA A 271 8.27 3.21 -8.02
CA ALA A 271 9.47 2.71 -7.37
C ALA A 271 9.87 3.53 -6.13
N GLN A 272 9.54 4.83 -6.06
CA GLN A 272 9.74 5.64 -4.84
C GLN A 272 8.81 5.20 -3.70
N LEU A 273 7.61 4.70 -4.00
CA LEU A 273 6.69 4.13 -3.01
C LEU A 273 7.01 2.66 -2.68
N PHE A 274 7.52 1.91 -3.67
CA PHE A 274 7.74 0.48 -3.63
C PHE A 274 9.17 0.11 -4.07
N GLN A 275 10.10 0.35 -3.15
CA GLN A 275 11.55 0.26 -3.39
C GLN A 275 12.12 -1.14 -3.20
N TYR A 276 13.29 -1.40 -3.79
CA TYR A 276 14.03 -2.64 -3.54
C TYR A 276 14.50 -2.75 -2.09
N LYS A 277 14.53 -3.97 -1.54
CA LYS A 277 15.07 -4.23 -0.19
C LYS A 277 16.55 -3.85 -0.11
N ALA A 278 17.33 -4.12 -1.16
CA ALA A 278 18.73 -3.68 -1.25
C ALA A 278 18.89 -2.15 -1.17
N VAL A 279 18.02 -1.39 -1.86
CA VAL A 279 18.04 0.08 -1.83
C VAL A 279 17.71 0.59 -0.42
N PHE A 280 16.69 0.00 0.22
CA PHE A 280 16.36 0.31 1.62
C PHE A 280 17.56 0.13 2.57
N ILE A 281 18.28 -1.00 2.47
CA ILE A 281 19.45 -1.28 3.31
C ILE A 281 20.55 -0.25 3.06
N LEU A 282 20.80 0.09 1.79
CA LEU A 282 21.78 1.10 1.41
C LEU A 282 21.42 2.49 1.95
N GLU A 283 20.14 2.89 1.85
CA GLU A 283 19.64 4.15 2.40
C GLU A 283 19.81 4.23 3.92
N GLU A 284 19.45 3.16 4.66
CA GLU A 284 19.63 3.12 6.11
C GLU A 284 21.12 3.15 6.51
N LEU A 285 22.00 2.52 5.72
CA LEU A 285 23.44 2.58 5.94
C LEU A 285 24.02 3.98 5.68
N LEU A 286 23.51 4.68 4.67
CA LEU A 286 23.89 6.07 4.35
C LEU A 286 23.21 7.11 5.26
N SER A 287 22.15 6.72 5.98
CA SER A 287 21.34 7.58 6.85
C SER A 287 22.17 8.42 7.83
N PRO A 288 23.15 7.86 8.60
CA PRO A 288 23.91 8.64 9.58
C PRO A 288 24.77 9.73 8.92
N ILE A 289 25.21 9.50 7.69
CA ILE A 289 26.03 10.43 6.91
C ILE A 289 25.15 11.53 6.32
N VAL A 290 24.04 11.16 5.66
CA VAL A 290 23.21 12.10 4.89
C VAL A 290 22.29 12.95 5.77
N THR A 291 21.74 12.36 6.84
CA THR A 291 20.79 13.03 7.77
C THR A 291 21.28 14.39 8.30
N PRO A 292 22.51 14.54 8.86
CA PRO A 292 22.96 15.85 9.34
C PRO A 292 22.99 16.92 8.25
N PHE A 293 23.32 16.58 6.99
CA PHE A 293 23.28 17.54 5.88
C PHE A 293 21.85 17.96 5.54
N ILE A 294 20.90 17.03 5.51
CA ILE A 294 19.49 17.35 5.30
C ILE A 294 18.98 18.30 6.40
N LEU A 295 19.31 18.02 7.66
CA LEU A 295 18.90 18.87 8.78
C LEU A 295 19.51 20.28 8.69
N ILE A 296 20.83 20.38 8.49
CA ILE A 296 21.55 21.66 8.52
C ILE A 296 21.22 22.55 7.33
N PHE A 297 21.15 21.97 6.12
CA PHE A 297 21.06 22.75 4.88
C PHE A 297 19.65 22.81 4.29
N LEU A 298 18.83 21.77 4.42
CA LEU A 298 17.50 21.73 3.80
C LEU A 298 16.39 22.08 4.81
N LEU A 299 16.30 21.33 5.92
CA LEU A 299 15.23 21.52 6.90
C LEU A 299 15.31 22.89 7.56
N ARG A 300 16.52 23.37 7.85
CA ARG A 300 16.75 24.69 8.44
C ARG A 300 16.12 25.82 7.63
N ASN A 301 16.21 25.77 6.30
CA ASN A 301 15.66 26.80 5.42
C ASN A 301 14.12 26.77 5.38
N LYS A 302 13.52 25.63 5.73
CA LYS A 302 12.07 25.42 5.81
C LYS A 302 11.47 25.78 7.17
N SER A 303 12.23 26.32 8.12
CA SER A 303 11.73 26.58 9.48
C SER A 303 10.53 27.53 9.52
N LEU A 304 10.49 28.56 8.67
CA LEU A 304 9.36 29.48 8.59
C LEU A 304 8.09 28.79 8.09
N GLU A 305 8.19 27.98 7.04
CA GLU A 305 7.08 27.20 6.49
C GLU A 305 6.53 26.20 7.52
N ILE A 306 7.42 25.57 8.31
CA ILE A 306 7.02 24.67 9.41
C ILE A 306 6.24 25.44 10.49
N ILE A 307 6.73 26.60 10.94
CA ILE A 307 6.02 27.41 11.94
C ILE A 307 4.66 27.88 11.43
N ASP A 308 4.60 28.35 10.18
CA ASP A 308 3.34 28.76 9.56
C ASP A 308 2.38 27.57 9.41
N PHE A 309 2.89 26.36 9.12
CA PHE A 309 2.10 25.14 9.06
C PHE A 309 1.45 24.81 10.42
N PHE A 310 2.23 24.75 11.51
CA PHE A 310 1.68 24.49 12.85
C PHE A 310 0.73 25.59 13.32
N ARG A 311 0.92 26.84 12.91
CA ARG A 311 -0.02 27.92 13.24
C ARG A 311 -1.35 27.75 12.51
N ASN A 312 -1.32 27.47 11.21
CA ASN A 312 -2.49 27.48 10.35
C ASN A 312 -3.30 26.17 10.40
N PHE A 313 -2.61 25.04 10.66
CA PHE A 313 -3.16 23.68 10.58
C PHE A 313 -3.19 22.96 11.93
N THR A 314 -3.28 23.71 13.04
CA THR A 314 -3.57 23.17 14.38
C THR A 314 -4.94 23.65 14.84
N VAL A 315 -5.77 22.71 15.30
CA VAL A 315 -7.09 23.00 15.89
C VAL A 315 -7.15 22.37 17.28
N GLU A 316 -7.73 23.12 18.21
CA GLU A 316 -7.95 22.66 19.58
C GLU A 316 -9.30 21.95 19.67
N VAL A 317 -9.29 20.66 20.00
CA VAL A 317 -10.50 19.85 20.18
C VAL A 317 -10.74 19.59 21.66
N VAL A 318 -11.94 19.92 22.12
CA VAL A 318 -12.35 19.75 23.51
C VAL A 318 -12.20 18.30 23.95
N GLY A 319 -11.46 18.06 25.04
CA GLY A 319 -11.22 16.73 25.60
C GLY A 319 -10.09 15.92 24.93
N VAL A 320 -9.45 16.45 23.89
CA VAL A 320 -8.29 15.83 23.22
C VAL A 320 -7.05 16.75 23.24
N GLY A 321 -7.24 18.05 23.07
CA GLY A 321 -6.17 19.06 22.98
C GLY A 321 -5.88 19.44 21.53
N ASP A 322 -4.64 19.85 21.26
CA ASP A 322 -4.23 20.32 19.94
C ASP A 322 -3.95 19.15 18.97
N ILE A 323 -4.62 19.18 17.82
CA ILE A 323 -4.53 18.17 16.76
C ILE A 323 -4.30 18.83 15.40
N CYS A 324 -3.85 18.05 14.43
CA CYS A 324 -3.74 18.47 13.05
C CYS A 324 -5.13 18.73 12.46
N SER A 325 -5.34 19.87 11.80
CA SER A 325 -6.63 20.27 11.25
C SER A 325 -7.14 19.30 10.18
N PHE A 326 -6.24 18.78 9.33
CA PHE A 326 -6.57 17.76 8.32
C PHE A 326 -7.12 16.47 8.92
N ALA A 327 -6.74 16.14 10.16
CA ALA A 327 -7.23 14.96 10.86
C ALA A 327 -8.68 15.10 11.35
N GLN A 328 -9.29 16.27 11.24
CA GLN A 328 -10.74 16.41 11.43
C GLN A 328 -11.53 15.89 10.24
N MET A 329 -10.87 15.66 9.10
CA MET A 329 -11.51 15.20 7.85
C MET A 329 -12.65 16.16 7.43
N ASP A 330 -12.43 17.46 7.70
CA ASP A 330 -13.36 18.54 7.39
C ASP A 330 -13.24 18.90 5.90
N ILE A 331 -14.29 18.56 5.15
CA ILE A 331 -14.35 18.76 3.72
C ILE A 331 -14.47 20.24 3.35
N ARG A 332 -15.19 21.05 4.13
CA ARG A 332 -15.36 22.47 3.77
C ARG A 332 -14.05 23.23 3.89
N ARG A 333 -13.23 22.89 4.89
CA ARG A 333 -11.96 23.57 5.16
C ARG A 333 -10.76 23.00 4.40
N HIS A 334 -10.74 21.69 4.17
CA HIS A 334 -9.57 20.98 3.63
C HIS A 334 -9.88 20.10 2.41
N GLY A 335 -11.11 20.10 1.90
CA GLY A 335 -11.46 19.32 0.72
C GLY A 335 -10.90 19.92 -0.56
N ASN A 336 -10.57 19.05 -1.51
CA ASN A 336 -10.04 19.40 -2.82
C ASN A 336 -11.21 19.63 -3.81
N PRO A 337 -11.33 20.83 -4.40
CA PRO A 337 -12.44 21.17 -5.29
C PRO A 337 -12.51 20.27 -6.52
N ALA A 338 -11.39 19.69 -6.97
CA ALA A 338 -11.36 18.80 -8.12
C ALA A 338 -11.99 17.43 -7.86
N TRP A 339 -12.13 17.04 -6.58
CA TRP A 339 -12.68 15.76 -6.14
C TRP A 339 -14.15 15.86 -5.73
N MET A 340 -14.74 17.05 -5.82
CA MET A 340 -16.07 17.37 -5.34
C MET A 340 -16.92 18.06 -6.40
N SER A 341 -18.23 18.16 -6.13
CA SER A 341 -19.12 18.98 -6.94
C SER A 341 -18.94 20.47 -6.60
N GLU A 342 -19.15 21.36 -7.57
CA GLU A 342 -18.92 22.80 -7.41
C GLU A 342 -19.68 23.36 -6.18
N GLY A 343 -18.98 24.20 -5.39
CA GLY A 343 -19.57 24.90 -4.24
C GLY A 343 -19.53 24.18 -2.89
N GLN A 344 -18.93 22.99 -2.78
CA GLN A 344 -18.86 22.22 -1.53
C GLN A 344 -17.64 22.53 -0.64
N THR A 345 -16.66 23.30 -1.12
CA THR A 345 -15.44 23.65 -0.37
C THR A 345 -15.14 25.15 -0.42
N GLU A 346 -14.66 25.67 0.71
CA GLU A 346 -14.14 27.04 0.86
C GLU A 346 -12.61 27.05 0.93
N ALA A 347 -11.97 25.89 0.76
CA ALA A 347 -10.53 25.73 0.89
C ALA A 347 -9.78 26.48 -0.23
N SER A 348 -8.84 27.34 0.16
CA SER A 348 -7.83 27.86 -0.76
C SER A 348 -6.84 26.75 -1.18
N MET A 349 -6.10 26.96 -2.28
CA MET A 349 -5.05 26.03 -2.74
C MET A 349 -4.03 25.70 -1.63
N TYR A 350 -3.71 26.65 -0.76
CA TYR A 350 -2.83 26.42 0.37
C TYR A 350 -3.47 25.51 1.45
N GLN A 351 -4.78 25.61 1.65
CA GLN A 351 -5.52 24.93 2.72
C GLN A 351 -6.07 23.55 2.35
N GLN A 352 -6.36 23.28 1.07
CA GLN A 352 -6.88 21.97 0.62
C GLN A 352 -5.89 20.84 0.88
N ALA A 353 -6.31 19.58 1.01
CA ALA A 353 -5.38 18.45 0.98
C ALA A 353 -5.07 18.03 -0.48
N GLU A 354 -3.85 17.56 -0.74
CA GLU A 354 -3.45 17.11 -2.08
C GLU A 354 -3.97 15.70 -2.37
N ASN A 355 -4.31 15.41 -3.64
CA ASN A 355 -4.73 14.10 -4.15
C ASN A 355 -5.95 13.47 -3.44
N GLY A 356 -6.97 14.26 -3.13
CA GLY A 356 -8.24 13.75 -2.56
C GLY A 356 -8.10 13.15 -1.15
N LYS A 357 -7.05 13.54 -0.41
CA LYS A 357 -6.69 12.88 0.85
C LYS A 357 -7.71 13.10 1.96
N THR A 358 -8.38 14.24 2.00
CA THR A 358 -9.44 14.50 2.99
C THR A 358 -10.64 13.59 2.75
N GLU A 359 -11.08 13.49 1.49
CA GLU A 359 -12.27 12.78 1.05
C GLU A 359 -12.10 11.26 1.20
N LEU A 360 -10.97 10.72 0.72
CA LEU A 360 -10.65 9.30 0.86
C LEU A 360 -10.44 8.91 2.33
N SER A 361 -9.83 9.79 3.15
CA SER A 361 -9.67 9.52 4.59
C SER A 361 -11.01 9.51 5.32
N LEU A 362 -11.92 10.44 4.98
CA LEU A 362 -13.26 10.46 5.55
C LEU A 362 -14.03 9.18 5.20
N MET A 363 -13.99 8.75 3.94
CA MET A 363 -14.66 7.53 3.48
C MET A 363 -14.11 6.30 4.20
N HIS A 364 -12.78 6.15 4.26
CA HIS A 364 -12.10 5.08 4.99
C HIS A 364 -12.51 5.04 6.46
N PHE A 365 -12.48 6.19 7.13
CA PHE A 365 -12.82 6.26 8.55
C PHE A 365 -14.29 5.90 8.82
N THR A 366 -15.20 6.32 7.94
CA THR A 366 -16.65 6.06 8.05
C THR A 366 -16.96 4.58 7.85
N ILE A 367 -16.35 3.94 6.85
CA ILE A 367 -16.53 2.51 6.56
C ILE A 367 -15.96 1.66 7.70
N LYS A 368 -14.80 2.04 8.24
CA LYS A 368 -14.13 1.29 9.30
C LYS A 368 -14.81 1.43 10.67
N ASN A 369 -15.41 2.59 10.93
CA ASN A 369 -16.04 2.94 12.20
C ASN A 369 -17.54 3.27 11.98
N PRO A 370 -18.41 2.26 11.73
CA PRO A 370 -19.80 2.49 11.34
C PRO A 370 -20.68 3.08 12.45
N ARG A 371 -20.22 3.06 13.71
CA ARG A 371 -20.93 3.68 14.85
C ARG A 371 -20.60 5.16 14.99
N TRP A 372 -19.54 5.63 14.34
CA TRP A 372 -19.17 7.03 14.37
C TRP A 372 -20.16 7.85 13.53
N GLN A 373 -20.67 8.93 14.12
CA GLN A 373 -21.55 9.87 13.43
C GLN A 373 -20.71 11.01 12.84
N PRO A 374 -20.65 11.15 11.51
CA PRO A 374 -19.90 12.23 10.89
C PRO A 374 -20.56 13.60 11.18
N PRO A 375 -19.78 14.68 11.24
CA PRO A 375 -20.32 16.05 11.29
C PRO A 375 -21.26 16.33 10.12
N GLN A 376 -22.16 17.32 10.26
CA GLN A 376 -23.22 17.61 9.28
C GLN A 376 -22.67 17.76 7.85
N GLU A 377 -21.58 18.49 7.68
CA GLU A 377 -20.97 18.78 6.38
C GLU A 377 -20.41 17.50 5.72
N SER A 378 -19.65 16.72 6.49
CA SER A 378 -19.15 15.41 6.09
C SER A 378 -20.28 14.44 5.75
N SER A 379 -21.39 14.50 6.50
CA SER A 379 -22.56 13.65 6.27
C SER A 379 -23.26 13.94 4.94
N VAL A 380 -23.35 15.23 4.55
CA VAL A 380 -23.94 15.67 3.27
C VAL A 380 -23.08 15.19 2.09
N PHE A 381 -21.76 15.27 2.21
CA PHE A 381 -20.87 14.73 1.18
C PHE A 381 -21.04 13.22 1.03
N ILE A 382 -21.06 12.48 2.14
CA ILE A 382 -21.22 11.02 2.13
C ILE A 382 -22.59 10.63 1.53
N SER A 383 -23.66 11.34 1.89
CA SER A 383 -24.99 11.07 1.34
C SER A 383 -25.05 11.36 -0.16
N HIS A 384 -24.50 12.49 -0.61
CA HIS A 384 -24.43 12.82 -2.03
C HIS A 384 -23.61 11.79 -2.83
N LEU A 385 -22.49 11.33 -2.29
CA LEU A 385 -21.71 10.28 -2.94
C LEU A 385 -22.49 8.96 -3.02
N LYS A 386 -23.19 8.57 -1.94
CA LYS A 386 -24.02 7.36 -1.92
C LYS A 386 -25.18 7.46 -2.92
N GLU A 387 -25.86 8.60 -3.00
CA GLU A 387 -26.91 8.86 -3.97
C GLU A 387 -26.38 8.77 -5.41
N LYS A 388 -25.21 9.35 -5.66
CA LYS A 388 -24.56 9.27 -6.98
C LYS A 388 -24.17 7.83 -7.35
N VAL A 389 -23.63 7.07 -6.40
CA VAL A 389 -23.35 5.63 -6.58
C VAL A 389 -24.62 4.86 -6.91
N GLN A 390 -25.72 5.13 -6.21
CA GLN A 390 -27.01 4.47 -6.48
C GLN A 390 -27.59 4.85 -7.84
N HIS A 391 -27.48 6.13 -8.23
CA HIS A 391 -27.91 6.60 -9.54
C HIS A 391 -27.09 5.96 -10.66
N ASP A 392 -25.76 5.94 -10.53
CA ASP A 392 -24.88 5.33 -11.54
C ASP A 392 -25.05 3.80 -11.61
N ALA A 393 -25.38 3.15 -10.49
CA ALA A 393 -25.71 1.73 -10.45
C ALA A 393 -26.99 1.38 -11.24
N GLN A 394 -27.99 2.28 -11.28
CA GLN A 394 -29.22 2.08 -12.07
C GLN A 394 -28.94 2.10 -13.58
N GLY A 395 -27.91 2.84 -14.01
CA GLY A 395 -27.42 2.84 -15.40
C GLY A 395 -26.31 1.82 -15.67
N GLY A 396 -25.86 1.10 -14.65
CA GLY A 396 -24.72 0.20 -14.69
C GLY A 396 -25.05 -1.25 -15.06
N PRO A 397 -24.02 -2.10 -15.24
CA PRO A 397 -24.20 -3.54 -15.46
C PRO A 397 -24.83 -4.21 -14.23
N SER A 398 -25.59 -5.30 -14.44
CA SER A 398 -26.23 -6.01 -13.34
C SER A 398 -25.20 -6.73 -12.47
N THR A 399 -25.34 -6.63 -11.14
CA THR A 399 -24.40 -7.23 -10.17
C THR A 399 -24.30 -8.76 -10.33
N GLN A 400 -25.40 -9.43 -10.70
CA GLN A 400 -25.40 -10.88 -10.95
C GLN A 400 -24.53 -11.27 -12.16
N LEU A 401 -24.48 -10.43 -13.20
CA LEU A 401 -23.61 -10.63 -14.36
C LEU A 401 -22.14 -10.46 -13.95
N LEU A 402 -21.81 -9.38 -13.23
CA LEU A 402 -20.45 -9.11 -12.74
C LEU A 402 -19.90 -10.26 -11.90
N LEU A 403 -20.68 -10.75 -10.95
CA LEU A 403 -20.27 -11.85 -10.07
C LEU A 403 -20.13 -13.19 -10.81
N SER A 404 -20.86 -13.39 -11.90
CA SER A 404 -20.72 -14.60 -12.74
C SER A 404 -19.46 -14.59 -13.61
N GLU A 405 -18.95 -13.40 -13.97
CA GLU A 405 -17.72 -13.21 -14.74
C GLU A 405 -16.45 -13.28 -13.86
N ALA A 406 -16.60 -13.05 -12.55
CA ALA A 406 -15.52 -13.06 -11.55
C ALA A 406 -14.70 -14.36 -11.52
N PRO A 407 -15.29 -15.57 -11.39
CA PRO A 407 -14.52 -16.81 -11.28
C PRO A 407 -13.70 -17.18 -12.54
N LEU A 408 -14.13 -16.74 -13.73
CA LEU A 408 -13.36 -16.90 -14.97
C LEU A 408 -12.11 -16.03 -14.95
N CYS A 409 -12.20 -14.84 -14.36
CA CYS A 409 -11.07 -13.91 -14.24
C CYS A 409 -10.15 -14.27 -13.07
N THR A 410 -10.69 -14.75 -11.95
CA THR A 410 -9.92 -15.30 -10.83
C THR A 410 -9.11 -16.52 -11.31
N SER A 411 -9.65 -17.35 -12.22
CA SER A 411 -8.93 -18.49 -12.81
C SER A 411 -7.76 -18.05 -13.72
N LEU A 412 -7.94 -16.99 -14.52
CA LEU A 412 -6.87 -16.41 -15.36
C LEU A 412 -5.77 -15.70 -14.54
N GLN A 413 -6.09 -15.26 -13.32
CA GLN A 413 -5.16 -14.62 -12.40
C GLN A 413 -4.60 -15.57 -11.31
N SER A 414 -4.98 -16.85 -11.30
CA SER A 414 -4.82 -17.71 -10.13
C SER A 414 -3.40 -18.22 -9.88
N ASN A 415 -2.97 -18.03 -8.64
CA ASN A 415 -2.31 -19.08 -7.87
C ASN A 415 -2.82 -19.12 -6.41
N GLN A 416 -3.97 -18.48 -6.11
CA GLN A 416 -4.57 -18.45 -4.77
C GLN A 416 -6.10 -18.55 -4.85
N SER A 417 -6.69 -19.33 -3.96
CA SER A 417 -8.13 -19.38 -3.70
C SER A 417 -8.59 -18.04 -3.14
N GLY A 418 -9.36 -17.27 -3.91
CA GLY A 418 -9.93 -16.00 -3.46
C GLY A 418 -10.89 -16.20 -2.29
N THR A 419 -10.86 -15.27 -1.34
CA THR A 419 -11.96 -15.09 -0.39
C THR A 419 -13.09 -14.31 -1.10
N GLY A 420 -14.34 -14.48 -0.69
CA GLY A 420 -15.49 -13.77 -1.28
C GLY A 420 -15.30 -12.25 -1.54
N PRO A 421 -14.67 -11.45 -0.66
CA PRO A 421 -14.41 -10.03 -0.93
C PRO A 421 -13.39 -9.76 -2.06
N ASP A 422 -12.41 -10.64 -2.27
CA ASP A 422 -11.45 -10.51 -3.39
C ASP A 422 -12.13 -10.79 -4.74
N ASP A 423 -13.11 -11.69 -4.77
CA ASP A 423 -13.92 -11.97 -5.97
C ASP A 423 -14.79 -10.77 -6.37
N LEU A 424 -15.28 -9.98 -5.40
CA LEU A 424 -15.99 -8.72 -5.68
C LEU A 424 -15.08 -7.73 -6.42
N LEU A 425 -13.84 -7.56 -5.95
CA LEU A 425 -12.88 -6.65 -6.59
C LEU A 425 -12.44 -7.16 -7.95
N ALA A 426 -12.16 -8.45 -8.08
CA ALA A 426 -11.81 -9.07 -9.35
C ALA A 426 -12.90 -8.88 -10.40
N SER A 427 -14.18 -8.98 -10.02
CA SER A 427 -15.32 -8.76 -10.91
C SER A 427 -15.35 -7.34 -11.50
N VAL A 428 -15.08 -6.33 -10.67
CA VAL A 428 -15.10 -4.91 -11.07
C VAL A 428 -13.90 -4.54 -11.93
N LEU A 429 -12.73 -5.10 -11.61
CA LEU A 429 -11.49 -4.85 -12.33
C LEU A 429 -11.45 -5.56 -13.69
N ALA A 430 -12.14 -6.70 -13.84
CA ALA A 430 -12.18 -7.44 -15.10
C ALA A 430 -13.25 -6.97 -16.09
N HIS A 431 -14.34 -6.37 -15.60
CA HIS A 431 -15.50 -6.02 -16.43
C HIS A 431 -15.24 -5.02 -17.58
N PRO A 432 -14.40 -3.98 -17.43
CA PRO A 432 -14.04 -3.09 -18.55
C PRO A 432 -13.36 -3.83 -19.72
N ILE A 433 -12.66 -4.94 -19.42
CA ILE A 433 -11.94 -5.73 -20.42
C ILE A 433 -12.93 -6.57 -21.21
N LEU A 434 -13.83 -7.27 -20.52
CA LEU A 434 -14.83 -8.14 -21.15
C LEU A 434 -15.75 -7.35 -22.08
N THR A 435 -16.06 -6.10 -21.74
CA THR A 435 -16.86 -5.21 -22.58
C THR A 435 -16.07 -4.51 -23.70
N ALA A 436 -14.78 -4.22 -23.51
CA ALA A 436 -13.91 -3.69 -24.56
C ALA A 436 -13.46 -4.74 -25.60
N SER A 437 -13.45 -6.02 -25.23
CA SER A 437 -12.99 -7.14 -26.08
C SER A 437 -13.88 -7.43 -27.30
N GLY A 438 -15.04 -6.79 -27.42
CA GLY A 438 -15.91 -6.94 -28.60
C GLY A 438 -16.45 -8.37 -28.82
N LEU A 439 -16.36 -9.27 -27.83
CA LEU A 439 -17.05 -10.56 -27.85
C LEU A 439 -18.55 -10.29 -27.77
N GLN A 440 -19.14 -9.98 -28.93
CA GLN A 440 -20.58 -9.90 -29.13
C GLN A 440 -21.18 -11.30 -28.88
N GLY A 441 -21.49 -11.55 -27.61
CA GLY A 441 -22.48 -12.55 -27.23
C GLY A 441 -23.78 -12.25 -27.97
N ARG A 442 -24.32 -13.28 -28.60
CA ARG A 442 -25.47 -13.28 -29.52
C ARG A 442 -26.77 -12.91 -28.81
N ASP A 443 -26.91 -11.68 -28.33
CA ASP A 443 -28.20 -11.09 -27.98
C ASP A 443 -28.16 -9.56 -28.11
N HIS A 444 -29.05 -9.03 -28.95
CA HIS A 444 -29.19 -7.61 -29.27
C HIS A 444 -29.69 -6.78 -28.08
N ARG A 445 -28.77 -6.32 -27.22
CA ARG A 445 -28.92 -5.04 -26.51
C ARG A 445 -27.59 -4.29 -26.59
N PHE A 446 -27.63 -3.05 -27.06
CA PHE A 446 -26.50 -2.12 -26.99
C PHE A 446 -26.08 -1.97 -25.52
N ILE A 447 -25.10 -2.73 -25.07
CA ILE A 447 -24.45 -2.51 -23.78
C ILE A 447 -23.55 -1.30 -23.98
N ARG A 448 -23.92 -0.18 -23.35
CA ARG A 448 -23.06 1.01 -23.27
C ARG A 448 -21.71 0.59 -22.69
N PRO A 449 -20.55 1.02 -23.21
CA PRO A 449 -19.26 0.67 -22.64
C PRO A 449 -19.27 1.00 -21.14
N SER A 450 -19.18 -0.03 -20.31
CA SER A 450 -19.25 0.07 -18.86
C SER A 450 -17.87 0.43 -18.33
N THR A 451 -17.78 1.56 -17.64
CA THR A 451 -16.54 1.97 -16.96
C THR A 451 -16.38 1.18 -15.65
N ALA A 452 -15.17 1.11 -15.10
CA ALA A 452 -14.96 0.42 -13.83
C ALA A 452 -15.75 1.08 -12.68
N ALA A 453 -16.04 2.39 -12.79
CA ALA A 453 -16.93 3.12 -11.89
C ALA A 453 -18.37 2.59 -11.95
N SER A 454 -18.91 2.33 -13.14
CA SER A 454 -20.27 1.81 -13.27
C SER A 454 -20.38 0.40 -12.67
N ALA A 455 -19.36 -0.45 -12.88
CA ALA A 455 -19.29 -1.77 -12.26
C ALA A 455 -19.11 -1.68 -10.74
N ALA A 456 -18.22 -0.81 -10.25
CA ALA A 456 -18.01 -0.55 -8.83
C ALA A 456 -19.31 -0.03 -8.18
N ALA A 457 -20.03 0.87 -8.84
CA ALA A 457 -21.28 1.42 -8.37
C ALA A 457 -22.36 0.34 -8.20
N SER A 458 -22.52 -0.56 -9.18
CA SER A 458 -23.44 -1.70 -9.10
C SER A 458 -23.14 -2.65 -7.94
N VAL A 459 -21.86 -2.88 -7.63
CA VAL A 459 -21.44 -3.70 -6.47
C VAL A 459 -21.64 -2.94 -5.16
N LEU A 460 -21.29 -1.66 -5.09
CA LEU A 460 -21.49 -0.83 -3.90
C LEU A 460 -22.98 -0.66 -3.54
N ALA A 461 -23.85 -0.53 -4.54
CA ALA A 461 -25.30 -0.43 -4.34
C ALA A 461 -25.89 -1.72 -3.76
N SER A 462 -25.37 -2.90 -4.15
CA SER A 462 -25.82 -4.19 -3.60
C SER A 462 -25.33 -4.41 -2.16
N LEU A 463 -24.11 -3.95 -1.83
CA LEU A 463 -23.59 -3.95 -0.46
C LEU A 463 -24.39 -3.01 0.46
N SER A 464 -24.77 -1.84 -0.05
CA SER A 464 -25.59 -0.89 0.70
C SER A 464 -26.98 -1.45 1.02
N THR A 465 -27.60 -2.21 0.11
CA THR A 465 -28.94 -2.79 0.32
C THR A 465 -28.94 -3.98 1.29
N SER A 466 -27.83 -4.70 1.44
CA SER A 466 -27.72 -5.81 2.39
C SER A 466 -27.56 -5.35 3.84
N GLN A 467 -26.91 -4.20 4.09
CA GLN A 467 -26.75 -3.63 5.43
C GLN A 467 -28.08 -3.17 6.05
N PHE A 468 -29.07 -2.74 5.24
CA PHE A 468 -30.40 -2.37 5.73
C PHE A 468 -31.31 -3.57 6.08
N ALA A 469 -30.95 -4.80 5.70
CA ALA A 469 -31.76 -5.99 5.98
C ALA A 469 -31.56 -6.57 7.41
N HIS A 470 -30.60 -6.05 8.19
CA HIS A 470 -30.35 -6.53 9.57
C HIS A 470 -31.17 -5.82 10.66
N GLY A 471 -32.12 -4.95 10.30
CA GLY A 471 -33.13 -4.41 11.22
C GLY A 471 -34.41 -5.24 11.36
N GLY A 472 -34.56 -6.32 10.57
CA GLY A 472 -35.79 -7.10 10.50
C GLY A 472 -35.54 -8.59 10.76
N ARG A 473 -36.12 -9.11 11.83
CA ARG A 473 -36.16 -10.52 12.20
C ARG A 473 -36.64 -11.39 11.00
N GLY A 474 -35.72 -12.12 10.37
CA GLY A 474 -36.04 -13.09 9.31
C GLY A 474 -34.83 -13.96 8.96
N ARG A 475 -34.94 -15.27 9.23
CA ARG A 475 -33.93 -16.30 8.90
C ARG A 475 -33.58 -16.29 7.41
N PRO A 476 -32.30 -16.33 6.99
CA PRO A 476 -31.95 -16.75 5.64
C PRO A 476 -31.86 -18.28 5.56
N HIS A 477 -32.64 -18.88 4.67
CA HIS A 477 -32.46 -20.26 4.21
C HIS A 477 -31.17 -20.35 3.39
N GLY A 478 -30.34 -21.35 3.70
CA GLY A 478 -29.01 -21.53 3.15
C GLY A 478 -28.96 -22.05 1.71
N LEU A 479 -27.89 -21.69 1.02
CA LEU A 479 -27.38 -22.33 -0.20
C LEU A 479 -26.04 -22.99 0.17
N LEU A 480 -26.08 -24.27 0.52
CA LEU A 480 -24.91 -25.15 0.55
C LEU A 480 -25.31 -26.48 -0.12
N PRO A 481 -24.52 -27.05 -1.03
CA PRO A 481 -24.79 -28.37 -1.59
C PRO A 481 -24.38 -29.46 -0.60
N SER A 482 -25.33 -30.31 -0.26
CA SER A 482 -25.19 -31.45 0.65
C SER A 482 -24.61 -32.68 -0.06
N SER A 483 -23.69 -33.40 0.60
CA SER A 483 -23.39 -34.81 0.31
C SER A 483 -23.63 -35.66 1.57
N LEU A 484 -24.63 -36.55 1.50
CA LEU A 484 -24.92 -37.66 2.44
C LEU A 484 -23.82 -38.75 2.31
N HIS A 485 -23.50 -39.65 3.25
CA HIS A 485 -24.32 -40.49 4.15
C HIS A 485 -23.44 -41.26 5.22
N PRO A 486 -23.94 -42.23 6.04
CA PRO A 486 -23.90 -42.32 7.52
C PRO A 486 -22.86 -43.35 8.09
N GLU A 487 -22.60 -43.57 9.40
CA GLU A 487 -23.48 -44.15 10.43
C GLU A 487 -22.81 -44.21 11.85
N ALA A 488 -23.65 -43.96 12.87
CA ALA A 488 -23.67 -44.32 14.31
C ALA A 488 -22.41 -44.71 15.13
N THR A 489 -22.22 -44.06 16.29
CA THR A 489 -22.55 -44.64 17.63
C THR A 489 -22.53 -43.60 18.76
N MET A 490 -23.42 -43.83 19.73
CA MET A 490 -23.71 -43.01 20.92
C MET A 490 -22.52 -42.86 21.88
N TYR A 491 -22.37 -41.71 22.53
CA TYR A 491 -22.25 -41.58 24.00
C TYR A 491 -22.48 -40.11 24.41
N HIS A 492 -23.22 -39.95 25.49
CA HIS A 492 -23.78 -38.68 25.98
C HIS A 492 -22.87 -38.08 27.07
N SER A 493 -22.76 -36.75 27.04
CA SER A 493 -22.41 -35.82 28.14
C SER A 493 -20.95 -35.68 28.56
N ASP A 494 -20.33 -34.58 28.10
CA ASP A 494 -19.69 -33.57 28.96
C ASP A 494 -19.49 -32.28 28.15
N ARG A 495 -20.40 -31.32 28.36
CA ARG A 495 -20.47 -30.09 27.56
C ARG A 495 -20.59 -28.91 28.50
N THR A 496 -19.48 -28.22 28.77
CA THR A 496 -19.47 -26.83 29.31
C THR A 496 -18.10 -26.12 29.26
N ALA A 497 -17.05 -26.69 28.66
CA ALA A 497 -15.75 -25.98 28.50
C ALA A 497 -15.32 -25.73 27.04
N VAL A 498 -15.99 -26.32 26.04
CA VAL A 498 -15.62 -26.21 24.61
C VAL A 498 -16.40 -25.10 23.86
N ASP A 499 -17.56 -24.68 24.39
CA ASP A 499 -18.39 -23.65 23.74
C ASP A 499 -17.82 -22.22 23.91
N SER A 500 -16.95 -21.97 24.91
CA SER A 500 -16.32 -20.65 25.13
C SER A 500 -15.17 -20.35 24.17
N LEU A 501 -14.43 -21.38 23.73
CA LEU A 501 -13.34 -21.22 22.75
C LEU A 501 -13.91 -21.08 21.32
N SER A 502 -14.97 -21.84 21.00
CA SER A 502 -15.68 -21.77 19.71
C SER A 502 -16.42 -20.44 19.50
N ASN A 503 -16.98 -19.84 20.56
CA ASN A 503 -17.55 -18.49 20.50
C ASN A 503 -16.48 -17.42 20.28
N SER A 504 -15.30 -17.55 20.89
CA SER A 504 -14.21 -16.59 20.67
C SER A 504 -13.65 -16.70 19.25
N GLU A 505 -13.44 -17.92 18.73
CA GLU A 505 -13.00 -18.15 17.35
C GLU A 505 -14.04 -17.68 16.31
N SER A 506 -15.34 -17.90 16.55
CA SER A 506 -16.40 -17.42 15.65
C SER A 506 -16.58 -15.90 15.71
N HIS A 507 -16.42 -15.27 16.87
CA HIS A 507 -16.36 -13.81 17.00
C HIS A 507 -15.11 -13.22 16.33
N MET A 508 -13.95 -13.87 16.43
CA MET A 508 -12.74 -13.43 15.71
C MET A 508 -12.88 -13.58 14.19
N ARG A 509 -13.43 -14.70 13.71
CA ARG A 509 -13.68 -14.93 12.27
C ARG A 509 -14.72 -13.96 11.71
N SER A 510 -15.80 -13.68 12.43
CA SER A 510 -16.80 -12.69 11.99
C SER A 510 -16.22 -11.28 11.94
N ASN A 511 -15.43 -10.86 12.94
CA ASN A 511 -14.75 -9.56 12.92
C ASN A 511 -13.72 -9.45 11.79
N ALA A 512 -12.98 -10.53 11.51
CA ALA A 512 -12.06 -10.58 10.38
C ALA A 512 -12.78 -10.42 9.04
N LEU A 513 -13.88 -11.17 8.83
CA LEU A 513 -14.70 -11.07 7.62
C LEU A 513 -15.30 -9.66 7.46
N HIS A 514 -15.82 -9.07 8.54
CA HIS A 514 -16.32 -7.68 8.50
C HIS A 514 -15.22 -6.69 8.10
N SER A 515 -14.00 -6.88 8.61
CA SER A 515 -12.85 -6.04 8.24
C SER A 515 -12.45 -6.23 6.76
N GLU A 516 -12.55 -7.43 6.23
CA GLU A 516 -12.27 -7.72 4.81
C GLU A 516 -13.31 -7.08 3.89
N PHE A 517 -14.60 -7.21 4.21
CA PHE A 517 -15.69 -6.56 3.48
C PHE A 517 -15.58 -5.03 3.52
N ALA A 518 -15.33 -4.45 4.71
CA ALA A 518 -15.10 -3.02 4.87
C ALA A 518 -13.94 -2.54 3.98
N SER A 519 -12.88 -3.35 3.86
CA SER A 519 -11.80 -2.96 2.97
C SER A 519 -12.13 -3.12 1.49
N ALA A 520 -12.87 -4.15 1.09
CA ALA A 520 -13.32 -4.29 -0.30
C ALA A 520 -14.24 -3.13 -0.70
N GLU A 521 -15.16 -2.74 0.19
CA GLU A 521 -16.02 -1.56 0.04
C GLU A 521 -15.19 -0.28 -0.17
N MET A 522 -14.17 -0.05 0.67
CA MET A 522 -13.29 1.10 0.50
C MET A 522 -12.48 1.05 -0.82
N SER A 523 -12.04 -0.13 -1.23
CA SER A 523 -11.29 -0.34 -2.48
C SER A 523 -12.15 0.02 -3.70
N LEU A 524 -13.43 -0.37 -3.67
CA LEU A 524 -14.42 0.00 -4.69
C LEU A 524 -14.71 1.50 -4.71
N HIS A 525 -14.87 2.12 -3.52
CA HIS A 525 -15.01 3.57 -3.42
C HIS A 525 -13.80 4.33 -3.95
N ALA A 526 -12.58 3.84 -3.69
CA ALA A 526 -11.36 4.43 -4.24
C ALA A 526 -11.36 4.42 -5.77
N ILE A 527 -11.65 3.27 -6.39
CA ILE A 527 -11.76 3.17 -7.86
C ILE A 527 -12.81 4.16 -8.38
N TYR A 528 -14.01 4.13 -7.79
CA TYR A 528 -15.13 4.97 -8.21
C TYR A 528 -14.81 6.48 -8.12
N MET A 529 -14.24 6.94 -7.00
CA MET A 529 -13.89 8.35 -6.79
C MET A 529 -12.81 8.82 -7.75
N HIS A 530 -11.79 8.00 -8.03
CA HIS A 530 -10.76 8.31 -9.03
C HIS A 530 -11.32 8.41 -10.45
N GLU A 531 -12.28 7.58 -10.84
CA GLU A 531 -12.94 7.71 -12.14
C GLU A 531 -13.83 8.96 -12.23
N LEU A 532 -14.59 9.26 -11.16
CA LEU A 532 -15.42 10.48 -11.12
C LEU A 532 -14.58 11.76 -11.23
N HIS A 533 -13.44 11.79 -10.56
CA HIS A 533 -12.48 12.89 -10.65
C HIS A 533 -11.96 13.07 -12.09
N GLN A 534 -11.73 11.97 -12.81
CA GLN A 534 -11.31 12.03 -14.21
C GLN A 534 -12.41 12.58 -15.13
N GLN A 535 -13.65 12.14 -14.95
CA GLN A 535 -14.78 12.58 -15.79
C GLN A 535 -15.06 14.08 -15.64
N SER A 536 -14.81 14.64 -14.46
CA SER A 536 -14.98 16.08 -14.18
C SER A 536 -13.82 16.93 -14.71
N SER A 537 -12.58 16.42 -14.69
CA SER A 537 -11.40 17.14 -15.21
C SER A 537 -11.29 17.13 -16.74
N HIS A 538 -11.82 16.11 -17.42
CA HIS A 538 -11.89 16.02 -18.88
C HIS A 538 -13.32 15.74 -19.34
N PRO A 539 -14.17 16.77 -19.54
CA PRO A 539 -15.44 16.58 -20.22
C PRO A 539 -15.15 16.06 -21.63
N GLN A 540 -15.40 14.78 -21.83
CA GLN A 540 -15.25 14.10 -23.10
C GLN A 540 -16.02 14.91 -24.16
N ARG A 541 -15.32 15.42 -25.18
CA ARG A 541 -15.94 15.95 -26.41
C ARG A 541 -16.81 14.85 -27.02
N THR A 542 -18.06 14.78 -26.62
CA THR A 542 -19.08 13.96 -27.26
C THR A 542 -19.66 14.74 -28.43
N SER A 543 -19.00 14.61 -29.59
CA SER A 543 -19.60 14.59 -30.94
C SER A 543 -18.55 14.96 -31.99
N GLY A 544 -18.34 14.09 -32.97
CA GLY A 544 -17.50 14.42 -34.11
C GLY A 544 -17.02 13.21 -34.93
N HIS A 545 -17.89 12.75 -35.83
CA HIS A 545 -17.56 12.04 -37.07
C HIS A 545 -16.77 10.71 -36.99
N TRP A 546 -17.52 9.61 -37.10
CA TRP A 546 -17.00 8.34 -37.58
C TRP A 546 -16.36 8.55 -38.96
N GLN A 547 -15.03 8.57 -39.04
CA GLN A 547 -14.35 8.36 -40.31
C GLN A 547 -14.33 6.87 -40.61
N ASN A 548 -14.91 6.52 -41.75
CA ASN A 548 -15.07 5.16 -42.27
C ASN A 548 -13.75 4.36 -42.26
N PRO A 549 -13.79 3.07 -41.93
CA PRO A 549 -12.63 2.19 -42.13
C PRO A 549 -12.38 1.98 -43.62
N VAL A 550 -11.13 2.22 -44.04
CA VAL A 550 -10.61 1.86 -45.37
C VAL A 550 -10.65 0.34 -45.51
N PRO A 551 -11.22 -0.24 -46.59
CA PRO A 551 -11.27 -1.68 -46.75
C PRO A 551 -9.88 -2.24 -47.10
N MET A 552 -9.39 -3.15 -46.28
CA MET A 552 -8.18 -3.93 -46.58
C MET A 552 -8.53 -4.96 -47.67
N ARG A 553 -7.75 -4.95 -48.75
CA ARG A 553 -7.96 -5.73 -49.96
C ARG A 553 -7.37 -7.13 -49.78
N ASP A 554 -8.21 -8.16 -49.88
CA ASP A 554 -7.77 -9.56 -49.94
C ASP A 554 -6.87 -9.80 -51.15
N LEU A 555 -5.72 -10.44 -50.93
CA LEU A 555 -4.91 -11.01 -52.01
C LEU A 555 -4.63 -12.49 -51.71
N HIS A 556 -5.46 -13.35 -52.27
CA HIS A 556 -5.08 -14.72 -52.60
C HIS A 556 -4.04 -14.69 -53.71
N THR A 557 -2.91 -15.40 -53.55
CA THR A 557 -2.31 -16.17 -54.64
C THR A 557 -1.44 -17.31 -54.12
N ASN A 558 -1.74 -18.48 -54.65
CA ASN A 558 -1.03 -19.76 -54.62
C ASN A 558 0.44 -19.66 -55.05
N THR A 559 1.30 -20.51 -54.47
CA THR A 559 2.24 -21.41 -55.19
C THR A 559 2.95 -22.31 -54.17
N GLY A 560 2.91 -23.63 -54.42
CA GLY A 560 3.40 -24.66 -53.51
C GLY A 560 4.89 -25.01 -53.69
N PHE A 561 5.39 -25.89 -52.82
CA PHE A 561 6.11 -27.13 -53.17
C PHE A 561 6.45 -27.94 -51.90
N HIS A 562 6.51 -29.26 -52.09
CA HIS A 562 6.69 -30.38 -51.16
C HIS A 562 7.89 -30.32 -50.19
N ALA A 563 7.75 -30.95 -49.00
CA ALA A 563 8.49 -32.18 -48.64
C ALA A 563 8.18 -32.73 -47.22
N HIS A 564 7.77 -34.01 -47.20
CA HIS A 564 7.96 -35.10 -46.23
C HIS A 564 8.31 -34.85 -44.74
N GLY A 565 7.45 -35.39 -43.87
CA GLY A 565 7.72 -36.69 -43.19
C GLY A 565 8.19 -36.67 -41.73
N GLY A 566 7.44 -37.30 -40.83
CA GLY A 566 7.98 -37.83 -39.57
C GLY A 566 7.04 -37.77 -38.36
N HIS A 567 6.16 -38.78 -38.23
CA HIS A 567 5.50 -39.13 -36.97
C HIS A 567 6.48 -39.89 -36.07
N VAL A 568 6.68 -39.45 -34.81
CA VAL A 568 6.97 -40.35 -33.67
C VAL A 568 6.36 -39.75 -32.38
N SER A 569 5.76 -40.64 -31.60
CA SER A 569 5.01 -40.46 -30.37
C SER A 569 5.86 -40.61 -29.09
N ASN A 570 5.26 -40.21 -27.96
CA ASN A 570 5.45 -40.70 -26.58
C ASN A 570 6.66 -40.21 -25.75
N ILE A 571 6.42 -39.49 -24.63
CA ILE A 571 6.57 -39.99 -23.23
C ILE A 571 6.54 -38.88 -22.15
N SER A 572 5.82 -39.23 -21.07
CA SER A 572 5.88 -38.80 -19.66
C SER A 572 5.56 -37.38 -19.23
N THR A 573 4.35 -37.25 -18.70
CA THR A 573 3.97 -36.45 -17.54
C THR A 573 4.86 -36.74 -16.32
N SER A 574 5.33 -35.69 -15.64
CA SER A 574 5.87 -35.77 -14.28
C SER A 574 5.19 -34.72 -13.39
N SER A 575 4.73 -35.18 -12.23
CA SER A 575 3.99 -34.43 -11.22
C SER A 575 4.87 -33.40 -10.50
N PRO A 576 4.35 -32.23 -10.09
CA PRO A 576 5.03 -31.38 -9.13
C PRO A 576 4.67 -31.81 -7.70
N ALA A 577 5.69 -32.10 -6.90
CA ALA A 577 5.59 -32.25 -5.44
C ALA A 577 5.28 -30.88 -4.79
N PRO A 578 4.64 -30.85 -3.60
CA PRO A 578 4.15 -29.61 -3.01
C PRO A 578 5.30 -28.81 -2.38
N LEU A 579 5.51 -27.59 -2.89
CA LEU A 579 6.38 -26.58 -2.27
C LEU A 579 5.70 -26.04 -1.01
N GLY A 580 6.35 -26.24 0.15
CA GLY A 580 5.93 -25.71 1.44
C GLY A 580 5.83 -24.18 1.42
N GLY A 581 4.71 -23.67 1.91
CA GLY A 581 4.49 -22.25 2.14
C GLY A 581 5.37 -21.75 3.27
N TRP A 582 6.12 -20.68 3.01
CA TRP A 582 6.84 -19.94 4.04
C TRP A 582 5.93 -18.85 4.60
N ALA A 583 5.70 -18.91 5.90
CA ALA A 583 5.19 -17.79 6.69
C ALA A 583 6.30 -16.75 6.83
N GLU A 584 5.99 -15.49 6.51
CA GLU A 584 6.88 -14.37 6.81
C GLU A 584 7.08 -14.28 8.32
N VAL A 585 8.35 -14.25 8.73
CA VAL A 585 8.74 -13.93 10.10
C VAL A 585 8.39 -12.46 10.34
N GLU A 586 7.51 -12.24 11.32
CA GLU A 586 7.10 -10.95 11.84
C GLU A 586 8.33 -10.19 12.39
N GLU A 587 8.84 -9.21 11.65
CA GLU A 587 9.70 -8.17 12.23
C GLU A 587 8.79 -7.13 12.90
N GLU A 588 8.46 -7.38 14.17
CA GLU A 588 7.84 -6.41 15.07
C GLU A 588 8.69 -5.13 15.16
N ASN A 589 8.03 -3.98 14.95
CA ASN A 589 8.58 -2.69 15.33
C ASN A 589 8.59 -2.58 16.86
N GLN A 590 9.77 -2.34 17.44
CA GLN A 590 10.01 -1.96 18.84
C GLN A 590 9.29 -0.68 19.33
N GLU A 591 8.34 -0.11 18.58
CA GLU A 591 7.58 1.09 19.02
C GLU A 591 6.62 0.79 20.20
N ASP A 592 6.26 -0.47 20.46
CA ASP A 592 5.26 -0.83 21.48
C ASP A 592 5.85 -1.21 22.87
N GLN A 593 7.17 -1.37 23.01
CA GLN A 593 7.78 -1.78 24.30
C GLN A 593 8.06 -0.62 25.28
N GLU A 594 8.19 0.63 24.82
CA GLU A 594 8.50 1.76 25.72
C GLU A 594 7.27 2.31 26.47
N ILE A 595 6.05 1.88 26.14
CA ILE A 595 4.83 2.41 26.78
C ILE A 595 4.48 1.68 28.08
N ASN A 596 5.05 0.50 28.36
CA ASN A 596 4.65 -0.35 29.49
C ASN A 596 5.64 -0.41 30.69
N LEU A 597 6.75 0.34 30.68
CA LEU A 597 7.77 0.28 31.75
C LEU A 597 7.72 1.43 32.77
N GLY A 598 6.59 2.15 32.85
CA GLY A 598 6.46 3.34 33.68
C GLY A 598 5.34 3.31 34.73
N SER A 599 5.17 2.23 35.51
CA SER A 599 4.39 2.29 36.76
C SER A 599 4.58 1.06 37.64
N THR A 600 5.58 1.08 38.52
CA THR A 600 5.55 0.28 39.77
C THR A 600 5.19 1.21 40.92
N PRO A 601 4.13 0.94 41.70
CA PRO A 601 3.82 1.73 42.88
C PRO A 601 4.74 1.31 44.02
N THR A 602 5.54 2.25 44.54
CA THR A 602 6.29 2.09 45.78
C THR A 602 5.31 1.99 46.95
N HIS A 603 5.21 0.80 47.55
CA HIS A 603 4.58 0.62 48.87
C HIS A 603 5.42 1.35 49.93
N GLY A 604 4.87 2.41 50.51
CA GLY A 604 5.43 3.08 51.67
C GLY A 604 5.23 2.22 52.92
N THR A 605 6.34 1.80 53.52
CA THR A 605 6.40 1.25 54.88
C THR A 605 6.31 2.40 55.88
N GLY A 606 5.17 2.51 56.57
CA GLY A 606 5.02 3.33 57.77
C GLY A 606 5.39 2.52 59.01
N SER A 607 6.42 2.95 59.73
CA SER A 607 6.72 2.51 61.09
C SER A 607 7.33 3.67 61.87
N SER A 608 6.58 4.10 62.88
CA SER A 608 7.06 4.48 64.22
C SER A 608 8.06 5.64 64.34
N CYS A 609 7.55 6.85 64.61
CA CYS A 609 7.75 7.62 65.85
C CYS A 609 7.14 9.01 65.71
#